data_AF-A0A6A5RL98-F1
#
_entry.id   AF-A0A6A5RL98-F1
#
_cell.length_a   1.000
_cell.length_b   1.000
_cell.length_c   1.000
_cell.angle_alpha   90.00
_cell.angle_beta   90.00
_cell.angle_gamma   90.00
#
_symmetry.space_group_name_H-M   'P 1'
#
loop_
_entity.id
_entity.type
_entity.pdbx_description
1 polymer ?
#
loop_
_entity_poly.entity_id
_entity_poly.type
_entity_poly.pdbx_seq_one_letter_code
_entity_poly.pdbx_strand_id
1 'polypeptide(L)'
;MKLFTSLLFAASASAAAITSRQNGQSTLQKGAQTLVLKEVGGIPGNECLTFRNNGEIVDAACVNTAADRQLTPSTIGGANVLAVQRSFSNGFRPDLVNAQACVGFNGTHFKALDCADRNLDPVSLQNGKLVSASGACQSGHDNAAQITVDPSGQKCAQLTSTRVQATAT
;
A
#
# COMPACT_ATOMS: atom_id res chain seq x y z
N MET A 1 27.62 -64.79 -19.05
CA MET A 1 26.28 -64.17 -18.98
C MET A 1 26.11 -63.50 -17.63
N LYS A 2 26.03 -62.16 -17.61
CA LYS A 2 25.04 -61.34 -16.88
C LYS A 2 25.55 -59.90 -16.82
N LEU A 3 24.97 -59.05 -17.66
CA LEU A 3 25.12 -57.60 -17.64
C LEU A 3 24.52 -57.05 -16.34
N PHE A 4 25.23 -56.13 -15.68
CA PHE A 4 24.65 -55.27 -14.65
C PHE A 4 24.38 -53.90 -15.27
N THR A 5 23.10 -53.63 -15.54
CA THR A 5 22.58 -52.36 -16.04
C THR A 5 22.22 -51.50 -14.83
N SER A 6 22.99 -50.43 -14.58
CA SER A 6 22.68 -49.46 -13.53
C SER A 6 21.68 -48.42 -14.07
N LEU A 7 20.45 -48.45 -13.53
CA LEU A 7 19.38 -47.50 -13.83
C LEU A 7 19.72 -46.10 -13.28
N LEU A 8 19.61 -45.09 -14.16
CA LEU A 8 19.59 -43.68 -13.82
C LEU A 8 18.27 -43.33 -13.09
N PHE A 9 18.36 -42.88 -11.85
CA PHE A 9 17.23 -42.26 -11.15
C PHE A 9 17.16 -40.77 -11.52
N ALA A 10 16.18 -40.42 -12.36
CA ALA A 10 15.81 -39.03 -12.61
C ALA A 10 14.97 -38.51 -11.44
N ALA A 11 15.50 -37.55 -10.67
CA ALA A 11 14.73 -36.80 -9.70
C ALA A 11 13.89 -35.74 -10.43
N SER A 12 12.59 -35.98 -10.57
CA SER A 12 11.63 -34.97 -11.00
C SER A 12 11.34 -34.06 -9.81
N ALA A 13 11.89 -32.84 -9.82
CA ALA A 13 11.46 -31.80 -8.90
C ALA A 13 10.04 -31.37 -9.28
N SER A 14 9.05 -31.78 -8.49
CA SER A 14 7.70 -31.26 -8.60
C SER A 14 7.71 -29.79 -8.18
N ALA A 15 7.78 -28.89 -9.15
CA ALA A 15 7.38 -27.51 -8.93
C ALA A 15 5.89 -27.52 -8.59
N ALA A 16 5.55 -27.32 -7.32
CA ALA A 16 4.20 -26.95 -6.93
C ALA A 16 3.93 -25.60 -7.59
N ALA A 17 3.30 -25.62 -8.76
CA ALA A 17 2.71 -24.43 -9.35
C ALA A 17 1.65 -23.95 -8.36
N ILE A 18 1.99 -22.90 -7.60
CA ILE A 18 1.00 -22.09 -6.91
C ILE A 18 0.08 -21.61 -8.02
N THR A 19 -1.13 -22.16 -8.10
CA THR A 19 -2.17 -21.67 -8.97
C THR A 19 -2.44 -20.23 -8.56
N SER A 20 -1.82 -19.30 -9.29
CA SER A 20 -2.22 -17.90 -9.32
C SER A 20 -3.72 -17.91 -9.57
N ARG A 21 -4.51 -17.36 -8.64
CA ARG A 21 -5.92 -17.05 -8.88
C ARG A 21 -5.99 -15.94 -9.93
N GLN A 22 -5.74 -16.30 -11.19
CA GLN A 22 -5.96 -15.44 -12.34
C GLN A 22 -7.43 -15.59 -12.73
N ASN A 23 -8.27 -14.73 -12.17
CA ASN A 23 -9.58 -14.43 -12.72
C ASN A 23 -9.71 -12.91 -12.83
N GLY A 24 -9.26 -12.35 -13.95
CA GLY A 24 -9.55 -10.98 -14.38
C GLY A 24 -9.12 -9.83 -13.47
N GLN A 25 -8.41 -10.10 -12.38
CA GLN A 25 -8.00 -9.12 -11.39
C GLN A 25 -6.63 -8.60 -11.78
N SER A 26 -6.55 -7.29 -12.01
CA SER A 26 -5.29 -6.67 -12.37
C SER A 26 -4.32 -6.78 -11.19
N THR A 27 -3.21 -7.49 -11.39
CA THR A 27 -2.21 -7.68 -10.33
C THR A 27 -1.56 -6.34 -9.97
N LEU A 28 -1.35 -6.09 -8.67
CA LEU A 28 -0.59 -4.93 -8.21
C LEU A 28 0.85 -4.98 -8.75
N GLN A 29 1.25 -3.92 -9.43
CA GLN A 29 2.61 -3.72 -9.90
C GLN A 29 3.27 -2.65 -9.01
N LYS A 30 4.10 -3.10 -8.06
CA LYS A 30 4.83 -2.21 -7.15
C LYS A 30 5.95 -1.48 -7.88
N GLY A 31 6.08 -0.18 -7.65
CA GLY A 31 7.23 0.60 -8.09
C GLY A 31 8.50 0.27 -7.33
N ALA A 32 9.64 0.74 -7.85
CA ALA A 32 10.97 0.43 -7.31
C ALA A 32 11.35 1.21 -6.04
N GLN A 33 10.59 2.24 -5.68
CA GLN A 33 10.92 3.15 -4.58
C GLN A 33 9.74 3.33 -3.65
N THR A 34 10.05 3.52 -2.37
CA THR A 34 9.05 3.76 -1.34
C THR A 34 9.12 5.20 -0.89
N LEU A 35 7.95 5.78 -0.61
CA LEU A 35 7.81 7.16 -0.20
C LEU A 35 7.42 7.22 1.27
N VAL A 36 7.96 8.24 1.92
CA VAL A 36 7.42 8.81 3.14
C VAL A 36 6.83 10.17 2.76
N LEU A 37 5.61 10.46 3.22
CA LEU A 37 4.87 11.67 2.89
C LEU A 37 4.72 12.56 4.11
N LYS A 38 4.81 13.88 3.88
CA LYS A 38 4.65 14.91 4.93
C LYS A 38 3.83 16.07 4.40
N GLU A 39 2.87 16.57 5.17
CA GLU A 39 2.13 17.78 4.83
C GLU A 39 3.04 19.03 4.87
N VAL A 40 2.94 19.88 3.86
CA VAL A 40 3.60 21.20 3.82
C VAL A 40 2.96 22.10 4.88
N GLY A 41 3.76 22.54 5.85
CA GLY A 41 3.24 23.30 7.00
C GLY A 41 2.66 22.42 8.11
N GLY A 42 2.76 21.09 8.00
CA GLY A 42 2.40 20.15 9.06
C GLY A 42 3.33 20.25 10.28
N ILE A 43 3.03 19.47 11.32
CA ILE A 43 3.72 19.53 12.60
C ILE A 43 5.22 19.18 12.41
N PRO A 44 6.16 20.07 12.80
CA PRO A 44 7.59 19.78 12.73
C PRO A 44 7.95 18.50 13.50
N GLY A 45 8.65 17.56 12.85
CA GLY A 45 8.97 16.25 13.42
C GLY A 45 7.94 15.15 13.18
N ASN A 46 6.72 15.48 12.73
CA ASN A 46 5.69 14.51 12.31
C ASN A 46 5.74 14.21 10.82
N GLU A 47 6.86 13.66 10.38
CA GLU A 47 7.18 13.52 8.96
C GLU A 47 6.81 12.16 8.36
N CYS A 48 5.73 11.50 8.80
CA CYS A 48 5.15 10.41 8.00
C CYS A 48 3.67 10.17 8.28
N LEU A 49 3.01 9.57 7.30
CA LEU A 49 1.68 9.00 7.43
C LEU A 49 1.77 7.55 7.93
N THR A 50 1.10 7.20 9.03
CA THR A 50 0.98 5.79 9.51
C THR A 50 -0.48 5.32 9.54
N PHE A 51 -0.68 4.03 9.73
CA PHE A 51 -1.99 3.39 9.84
C PHE A 51 -2.33 3.06 11.31
N ARG A 52 -3.54 3.43 11.76
CA ARG A 52 -4.11 3.06 13.07
C ARG A 52 -4.89 1.73 13.05
N ASN A 53 -5.37 1.28 14.21
CA ASN A 53 -6.14 0.04 14.39
C ASN A 53 -7.53 0.12 13.74
N ASN A 54 -7.53 0.00 12.42
CA ASN A 54 -8.63 -0.06 11.46
C ASN A 54 -8.09 0.27 10.05
N GLY A 55 -6.82 0.65 9.90
CA GLY A 55 -6.18 0.99 8.64
C GLY A 55 -6.53 2.36 8.08
N GLU A 56 -7.07 3.28 8.88
CA GLU A 56 -7.13 4.70 8.51
C GLU A 56 -5.74 5.34 8.63
N ILE A 57 -5.48 6.36 7.81
CA ILE A 57 -4.20 7.06 7.77
C ILE A 57 -4.18 8.23 8.78
N VAL A 58 -3.06 8.41 9.47
CA VAL A 58 -2.83 9.43 10.50
C VAL A 58 -1.43 10.03 10.32
N ASP A 59 -1.22 11.27 10.75
CA ASP A 59 0.10 11.89 10.79
C ASP A 59 0.83 11.44 12.06
N ALA A 60 2.11 11.03 11.95
CA ALA A 60 2.90 10.55 13.09
C ALA A 60 4.32 11.13 13.14
N ALA A 61 4.82 11.28 14.37
CA ALA A 61 6.22 11.61 14.71
C ALA A 61 7.18 10.55 14.15
N CYS A 62 8.15 10.94 13.33
CA CYS A 62 8.88 9.99 12.51
C CYS A 62 10.37 9.78 12.78
N VAL A 63 10.74 8.50 12.73
CA VAL A 63 11.99 7.96 12.18
C VAL A 63 11.64 7.19 10.89
N ASN A 64 12.39 7.46 9.81
CA ASN A 64 12.13 7.05 8.42
C ASN A 64 12.25 5.53 8.12
N THR A 65 12.44 4.69 9.13
CA THR A 65 12.81 3.28 8.96
C THR A 65 11.66 2.29 9.10
N ALA A 66 10.43 2.69 9.45
CA ALA A 66 9.34 1.74 9.69
C ALA A 66 8.40 1.55 8.48
N ALA A 67 7.98 0.30 8.24
CA ALA A 67 7.16 -0.09 7.08
C ALA A 67 5.72 0.44 7.13
N ASP A 68 5.19 0.76 8.31
CA ASP A 68 3.86 1.33 8.48
C ASP A 68 3.76 2.80 8.03
N ARG A 69 4.91 3.43 7.80
CA ARG A 69 5.06 4.84 7.41
C ARG A 69 5.33 5.06 5.92
N GLN A 70 5.33 3.96 5.19
CA GLN A 70 5.93 3.84 3.88
C GLN A 70 4.86 3.43 2.85
N LEU A 71 4.80 4.18 1.77
CA LEU A 71 3.87 3.97 0.67
C LEU A 71 4.63 3.82 -0.64
N THR A 72 4.34 2.79 -1.42
CA THR A 72 5.01 2.51 -2.69
C THR A 72 4.10 2.95 -3.85
N PRO A 73 4.47 3.96 -4.63
CA PRO A 73 3.80 4.27 -5.90
C PRO A 73 3.76 3.02 -6.77
N SER A 74 2.56 2.63 -7.18
CA SER A 74 2.26 1.36 -7.82
C SER A 74 1.13 1.54 -8.85
N THR A 75 0.85 0.50 -9.61
CA THR A 75 -0.28 0.48 -10.54
C THR A 75 -1.14 -0.77 -10.37
N ILE A 76 -2.45 -0.63 -10.58
CA ILE A 76 -3.42 -1.73 -10.67
C ILE A 76 -4.29 -1.47 -11.88
N GLY A 77 -4.24 -2.36 -12.87
CA GLY A 77 -5.09 -2.24 -14.07
C GLY A 77 -4.86 -0.95 -14.84
N GLY A 78 -3.64 -0.41 -14.77
CA GLY A 78 -3.27 0.88 -15.36
C GLY A 78 -3.60 2.10 -14.49
N ALA A 79 -4.35 1.96 -13.40
CA ALA A 79 -4.61 3.05 -12.45
C ALA A 79 -3.47 3.20 -11.44
N ASN A 80 -3.06 4.44 -11.16
CA ASN A 80 -2.07 4.74 -10.14
C ASN A 80 -2.65 4.52 -8.73
N VAL A 81 -1.86 3.91 -7.86
CA VAL A 81 -2.23 3.67 -6.46
C VAL A 81 -1.00 3.71 -5.57
N LEU A 82 -1.18 4.05 -4.30
CA LEU A 82 -0.17 3.85 -3.28
C LEU A 82 -0.39 2.49 -2.63
N ALA A 83 0.55 1.57 -2.84
CA ALA A 83 0.59 0.33 -2.10
C ALA A 83 1.13 0.59 -0.70
N VAL A 84 0.50 -0.03 0.29
CA VAL A 84 0.94 0.00 1.67
C VAL A 84 2.15 -0.91 1.83
N GLN A 85 3.21 -0.41 2.46
CA GLN A 85 4.41 -1.21 2.66
C GLN A 85 4.19 -2.25 3.77
N ARG A 86 3.70 -1.87 4.95
CA ARG A 86 3.48 -2.80 6.09
C ARG A 86 2.64 -4.03 5.75
N SER A 87 2.89 -5.11 6.50
CA SER A 87 2.00 -6.25 6.61
C SER A 87 0.90 -5.98 7.67
N PHE A 88 -0.15 -6.81 7.65
CA PHE A 88 -1.27 -6.76 8.58
C PHE A 88 -1.38 -8.08 9.33
N SER A 89 -1.76 -8.00 10.62
CA SER A 89 -1.96 -9.15 11.49
C SER A 89 -3.43 -9.28 11.89
N ASN A 90 -3.81 -10.47 12.35
CA ASN A 90 -5.19 -10.79 12.74
C ASN A 90 -5.73 -9.88 13.86
N GLY A 91 -4.87 -9.41 14.76
CA GLY A 91 -5.25 -8.50 15.85
C GLY A 91 -5.43 -7.04 15.44
N PHE A 92 -5.16 -6.69 14.18
CA PHE A 92 -5.15 -5.31 13.68
C PHE A 92 -6.05 -5.10 12.46
N ARG A 93 -5.85 -5.87 11.38
CA ARG A 93 -6.74 -5.92 10.22
C ARG A 93 -6.80 -7.36 9.70
N PRO A 94 -7.66 -8.20 10.29
CA PRO A 94 -7.77 -9.60 9.90
C PRO A 94 -8.16 -9.77 8.43
N ASP A 95 -8.95 -8.83 7.90
CA ASP A 95 -9.39 -8.80 6.51
C ASP A 95 -8.26 -8.52 5.50
N LEU A 96 -7.14 -7.94 5.95
CA LEU A 96 -5.97 -7.67 5.10
C LEU A 96 -4.81 -8.65 5.33
N VAL A 97 -4.99 -9.66 6.18
CA VAL A 97 -3.97 -10.70 6.39
C VAL A 97 -3.78 -11.46 5.07
N ASN A 98 -2.53 -11.54 4.61
CA ASN A 98 -2.13 -12.12 3.32
C ASN A 98 -2.67 -11.38 2.07
N ALA A 99 -3.31 -10.22 2.23
CA ALA A 99 -3.71 -9.37 1.11
C ALA A 99 -2.58 -8.40 0.74
N GLN A 100 -2.58 -7.94 -0.50
CA GLN A 100 -1.84 -6.73 -0.87
C GLN A 100 -2.71 -5.54 -0.50
N ALA A 101 -2.22 -4.66 0.35
CA ALA A 101 -2.99 -3.49 0.79
C ALA A 101 -2.63 -2.25 -0.03
N CYS A 102 -3.66 -1.49 -0.39
CA CYS A 102 -3.59 -0.24 -1.13
C CYS A 102 -4.28 0.86 -0.35
N VAL A 103 -3.83 2.10 -0.52
CA VAL A 103 -4.59 3.25 -0.03
C VAL A 103 -5.78 3.45 -0.95
N GLY A 104 -6.97 3.43 -0.39
CA GLY A 104 -8.21 3.74 -1.09
C GLY A 104 -9.10 4.70 -0.31
N PHE A 105 -10.01 5.34 -1.01
CA PHE A 105 -11.06 6.18 -0.42
C PHE A 105 -12.33 5.35 -0.22
N ASN A 106 -12.90 5.39 0.99
CA ASN A 106 -14.13 4.65 1.30
C ASN A 106 -15.39 5.55 1.29
N GLY A 107 -15.30 6.75 0.73
CA GLY A 107 -16.36 7.77 0.77
C GLY A 107 -16.22 8.80 1.91
N THR A 108 -15.39 8.53 2.92
CA THR A 108 -15.17 9.46 4.06
C THR A 108 -13.71 9.63 4.42
N HIS A 109 -12.91 8.57 4.34
CA HIS A 109 -11.53 8.53 4.78
C HIS A 109 -10.64 7.81 3.76
N PHE A 110 -9.34 8.11 3.83
CA PHE A 110 -8.32 7.28 3.21
C PHE A 110 -7.95 6.13 4.13
N LYS A 111 -7.96 4.92 3.58
CA LYS A 111 -7.83 3.68 4.33
C LYS A 111 -7.03 2.64 3.55
N ALA A 112 -6.33 1.77 4.25
CA ALA A 112 -5.81 0.53 3.69
C ALA A 112 -6.99 -0.41 3.36
N LEU A 113 -7.10 -0.77 2.08
CA LEU A 113 -8.07 -1.70 1.53
C LEU A 113 -7.31 -2.79 0.75
N ASP A 114 -7.96 -3.92 0.50
CA ASP A 114 -7.40 -4.93 -0.40
C ASP A 114 -7.26 -4.31 -1.79
N CYS A 115 -6.05 -4.34 -2.35
CA CYS A 115 -5.78 -3.90 -3.72
C CYS A 115 -6.65 -4.63 -4.75
N ALA A 116 -7.11 -5.83 -4.39
CA ALA A 116 -8.00 -6.64 -5.22
C ALA A 116 -9.48 -6.24 -5.07
N ASP A 117 -9.86 -5.35 -4.14
CA ASP A 117 -11.27 -4.95 -3.99
C ASP A 117 -11.82 -4.33 -5.28
N ARG A 118 -12.97 -4.82 -5.74
CA ARG A 118 -13.64 -4.33 -6.96
C ARG A 118 -14.18 -2.90 -6.81
N ASN A 119 -14.40 -2.48 -5.58
CA ASN A 119 -14.86 -1.13 -5.24
C ASN A 119 -13.71 -0.24 -4.76
N LEU A 120 -12.46 -0.64 -4.98
CA LEU A 120 -11.31 0.19 -4.63
C LEU A 120 -11.38 1.50 -5.42
N ASP A 121 -11.45 2.61 -4.70
CA ASP A 121 -11.17 3.93 -5.24
C ASP A 121 -9.72 4.30 -4.91
N PRO A 122 -8.75 4.03 -5.81
CA PRO A 122 -7.33 4.06 -5.47
C PRO A 122 -6.85 5.49 -5.23
N VAL A 123 -6.08 5.65 -4.15
CA VAL A 123 -5.43 6.93 -3.81
C VAL A 123 -4.00 6.92 -4.30
N SER A 124 -3.59 8.02 -4.92
CA SER A 124 -2.25 8.23 -5.47
C SER A 124 -1.70 9.60 -5.09
N LEU A 125 -0.38 9.77 -5.16
CA LEU A 125 0.25 11.07 -5.01
C LEU A 125 0.31 11.76 -6.39
N GLN A 126 -0.38 12.88 -6.55
CA GLN A 126 -0.45 13.65 -7.79
C GLN A 126 -0.17 15.12 -7.51
N ASN A 127 0.84 15.71 -8.15
CA ASN A 127 1.17 17.14 -8.00
C ASN A 127 1.26 17.59 -6.52
N GLY A 128 1.90 16.76 -5.67
CA GLY A 128 2.03 17.03 -4.24
C GLY A 128 0.78 16.77 -3.41
N LYS A 129 -0.29 16.16 -3.96
CA LYS A 129 -1.54 15.90 -3.23
C LYS A 129 -1.84 14.42 -3.18
N LEU A 130 -2.41 13.94 -2.07
CA LEU A 130 -3.04 12.61 -2.04
C LEU A 130 -4.45 12.72 -2.60
N VAL A 131 -4.70 12.05 -3.71
CA VAL A 131 -5.94 12.14 -4.48
C VAL A 131 -6.43 10.75 -4.85
N SER A 132 -7.70 10.48 -4.57
CA SER A 132 -8.42 9.29 -5.02
C SER A 132 -8.78 9.38 -6.50
N ALA A 133 -9.09 8.26 -7.16
CA ALA A 133 -9.52 8.27 -8.55
C ALA A 133 -10.87 8.98 -8.74
N SER A 134 -11.75 8.98 -7.72
CA SER A 134 -13.00 9.74 -7.74
C SER A 134 -12.83 11.26 -7.53
N GLY A 135 -11.62 11.71 -7.16
CA GLY A 135 -11.29 13.14 -7.01
C GLY A 135 -11.26 13.65 -5.57
N ALA A 136 -11.68 12.87 -4.58
CA ALA A 136 -11.48 13.21 -3.17
C ALA A 136 -9.99 13.34 -2.84
N CYS A 137 -9.62 14.26 -1.96
CA CYS A 137 -8.22 14.50 -1.60
C CYS A 137 -8.01 14.69 -0.10
N GLN A 138 -6.80 14.42 0.37
CA GLN A 138 -6.39 14.77 1.73
C GLN A 138 -6.45 16.30 1.88
N SER A 139 -7.14 16.80 2.91
CA SER A 139 -7.43 18.22 3.10
C SER A 139 -6.72 18.86 4.29
N GLY A 140 -5.97 18.07 5.04
CA GLY A 140 -5.29 18.50 6.25
C GLY A 140 -5.29 17.39 7.29
N HIS A 141 -5.30 17.80 8.55
CA HIS A 141 -5.49 16.95 9.71
C HIS A 141 -6.39 17.63 10.75
N ASP A 142 -6.99 16.84 11.64
CA ASP A 142 -7.74 17.33 12.79
C ASP A 142 -6.85 17.54 14.03
N ASN A 143 -7.46 17.96 15.14
CA ASN A 143 -6.74 18.20 16.40
C ASN A 143 -6.11 16.93 17.02
N ALA A 144 -6.47 15.74 16.55
CA ALA A 144 -5.90 14.46 16.94
C ALA A 144 -4.87 13.94 15.91
N ALA A 145 -4.39 14.82 15.02
CA ALA A 145 -3.46 14.52 13.93
C ALA A 145 -3.97 13.43 12.97
N GLN A 146 -5.29 13.28 12.85
CA GLN A 146 -5.90 12.38 11.89
C GLN A 146 -6.06 13.09 10.57
N ILE A 147 -5.70 12.43 9.47
CA ILE A 147 -5.95 12.98 8.14
C ILE A 147 -7.42 13.30 7.98
N THR A 148 -7.71 14.51 7.54
CA THR A 148 -9.03 14.89 7.02
C THR A 148 -9.04 14.72 5.51
N VAL A 149 -10.18 14.32 4.96
CA VAL A 149 -10.39 14.18 3.51
C VAL A 149 -11.48 15.16 3.09
N ASP A 150 -11.27 15.85 1.99
CA ASP A 150 -12.30 16.59 1.28
C ASP A 150 -12.84 15.72 0.14
N PRO A 151 -14.06 15.15 0.27
CA PRO A 151 -14.67 14.32 -0.76
C PRO A 151 -14.88 15.05 -2.10
N SER A 152 -14.95 16.38 -2.09
CA SER A 152 -15.19 17.19 -3.30
C SER A 152 -13.91 17.55 -4.06
N GLY A 153 -12.74 17.28 -3.48
CA GLY A 153 -11.45 17.57 -4.09
C GLY A 153 -11.07 19.06 -4.15
N GLN A 154 -11.81 19.95 -3.48
CA GLN A 154 -11.65 21.40 -3.63
C GLN A 154 -10.56 21.98 -2.71
N LYS A 155 -10.36 21.38 -1.54
CA LYS A 155 -9.43 21.86 -0.51
C LYS A 155 -8.37 20.81 -0.20
N CYS A 156 -7.46 20.59 -1.15
CA CYS A 156 -6.40 19.61 -0.96
C CYS A 156 -5.18 20.21 -0.30
N ALA A 157 -4.71 19.57 0.77
CA ALA A 157 -3.43 19.86 1.38
C ALA A 157 -2.28 19.46 0.43
N GLN A 158 -1.15 20.16 0.59
CA GLN A 158 0.07 19.89 -0.15
C GLN A 158 0.99 19.03 0.70
N LEU A 159 1.69 18.12 0.05
CA LEU A 159 2.60 17.17 0.65
C LEU A 159 3.95 17.22 -0.06
N THR A 160 5.01 17.07 0.72
CA THR A 160 6.32 16.68 0.21
C THR A 160 6.47 15.16 0.32
N SER A 161 7.37 14.60 -0.49
CA SER A 161 7.71 13.19 -0.44
C SER A 161 9.22 13.03 -0.34
N THR A 162 9.64 12.07 0.48
CA THR A 162 11.03 11.62 0.55
C THR A 162 11.09 10.17 0.12
N ARG A 163 12.02 9.86 -0.79
CA ARG A 163 12.26 8.49 -1.23
C ARG A 163 13.13 7.77 -0.20
N VAL A 164 12.71 6.59 0.20
CA VAL A 164 13.41 5.74 1.17
C VAL A 164 13.54 4.32 0.63
N GLN A 165 14.51 3.59 1.16
CA GLN A 165 14.60 2.15 0.94
C GLN A 165 13.37 1.47 1.56
N ALA A 166 12.78 0.52 0.83
CA ALA A 166 11.66 -0.25 1.36
C ALA A 166 12.09 -1.01 2.62
N THR A 167 11.39 -0.78 3.73
CA THR A 167 11.59 -1.56 4.96
C THR A 167 10.90 -2.91 4.85
N ALA A 168 11.53 -3.96 5.39
CA ALA A 168 10.89 -5.27 5.56
C ALA A 168 9.60 -5.17 6.39
N THR A 169 8.64 -6.03 6.08
CA THR A 169 7.23 -5.89 6.47
C THR A 169 6.77 -6.96 7.43
#